data_AF-A0A3C7ZA94-F1
#
_entry.id   AF-A0A3C7ZA94-F1
#
_cell.length_a   1.000
_cell.length_b   1.000
_cell.length_c   1.000
_cell.angle_alpha   90.00
_cell.angle_beta   90.00
_cell.angle_gamma   90.00
#
_symmetry.space_group_name_H-M   'P 1'
#
loop_
_entity.id
_entity.type
_entity.pdbx_description
1 polymer ?
#
loop_
_entity_poly.entity_id
_entity_poly.type
_entity_poly.pdbx_seq_one_letter_code
_entity_poly.pdbx_strand_id
1 'polypeptide(L)'
;MKRRASHIPGFTIVELLIVIVVIAILAAITIVAYTGVQQRADETVVQNDISQLARKMDLWKIDHNDVYPAVDGNQLASVGISISSNAYLQDSRNNFYYCSSADGTSYSFGIVSKNNQGYFLTNGTVSQQSGGSTYQTQTCAQVGEPSTTGTSGYVGGSDTWASWIDT
;
A
#
# COMPACT_ATOMS: atom_id res chain seq x y z
N MET A 1 19.41 47.90 55.70
CA MET A 1 19.19 47.66 54.25
C MET A 1 17.95 46.76 54.08
N LYS A 2 16.81 47.32 53.64
CA LYS A 2 15.57 46.54 53.41
C LYS A 2 15.62 45.90 52.03
N ARG A 3 15.85 44.58 51.96
CA ARG A 3 15.73 43.81 50.71
C ARG A 3 14.25 43.65 50.37
N ARG A 4 13.81 44.23 49.25
CA ARG A 4 12.47 43.95 48.70
C ARG A 4 12.51 42.56 48.07
N ALA A 5 11.74 41.62 48.61
CA ALA A 5 11.49 40.34 47.97
C ALA A 5 10.62 40.61 46.72
N SER A 6 11.11 40.25 45.53
CA SER A 6 10.34 40.28 44.30
C SER A 6 9.29 39.17 44.36
N HIS A 7 8.02 39.56 44.49
CA HIS A 7 6.91 38.61 44.42
C HIS A 7 6.83 38.09 42.98
N ILE A 8 7.11 36.80 42.78
CA ILE A 8 6.85 36.14 41.50
C ILE A 8 5.34 35.91 41.47
N PRO A 9 4.59 36.50 40.52
CA PRO A 9 3.16 36.24 40.41
C PRO A 9 2.95 34.74 40.14
N GLY A 10 2.10 34.10 40.94
CA GLY A 10 1.72 32.71 40.77
C GLY A 10 0.71 32.56 39.63
N PHE A 11 0.81 31.45 38.88
CA PHE A 11 -0.15 31.10 37.84
C PHE A 11 -1.52 30.78 38.47
N THR A 12 -2.60 31.31 37.90
CA THR A 12 -3.95 31.01 38.38
C THR A 12 -4.43 29.66 37.86
N ILE A 13 -5.29 28.99 38.64
CA ILE A 13 -5.93 27.73 38.21
C ILE A 13 -6.75 27.95 36.94
N VAL A 14 -7.35 29.13 36.79
CA VAL A 14 -8.16 29.49 35.62
C VAL A 14 -7.29 29.60 34.35
N GLU A 15 -6.11 30.19 34.45
CA GLU A 15 -5.15 30.26 33.33
C GLU A 15 -4.68 28.87 32.90
N LEU A 16 -4.45 27.96 33.85
CA LEU A 16 -4.09 26.58 33.50
C LEU A 16 -5.27 25.82 32.87
N LEU A 17 -6.48 26.06 33.37
CA LEU A 17 -7.70 25.41 32.90
C LEU A 17 -8.02 25.77 31.45
N ILE A 18 -7.93 27.06 31.07
CA ILE A 18 -8.18 27.46 29.69
C ILE A 18 -7.16 26.86 28.73
N VAL A 19 -5.90 26.74 29.14
CA VAL A 19 -4.83 26.15 28.30
C VAL A 19 -5.11 24.69 28.01
N ILE A 20 -5.46 23.88 29.01
CA ILE A 20 -5.76 22.46 28.78
C ILE A 20 -7.02 22.28 27.92
N VAL A 21 -8.03 23.14 28.06
CA VAL A 21 -9.25 23.12 27.23
C VAL A 21 -8.91 23.43 25.77
N VAL A 22 -8.09 24.46 25.53
CA VAL A 22 -7.65 24.81 24.17
C VAL A 22 -6.83 23.68 23.54
N ILE A 23 -5.88 23.09 24.29
CA ILE A 23 -5.09 21.94 23.80
C ILE A 23 -5.99 20.75 23.50
N ALA A 24 -6.99 20.45 24.34
CA ALA A 24 -7.92 19.36 24.10
C ALA A 24 -8.73 19.54 22.81
N ILE A 25 -9.21 20.76 22.53
CA ILE A 25 -9.94 21.08 21.30
C ILE A 25 -9.03 20.94 20.08
N LEU A 26 -7.82 21.50 20.15
CA LEU A 26 -6.85 21.41 19.05
C LEU A 26 -6.46 19.96 18.77
N ALA A 27 -6.15 19.19 19.81
CA ALA A 27 -5.80 17.77 19.69
C ALA A 27 -6.91 16.97 18.99
N ALA A 28 -8.18 17.17 19.37
CA ALA A 28 -9.31 16.49 18.76
C ALA A 28 -9.42 16.76 17.24
N ILE A 29 -9.26 18.02 16.81
CA ILE A 29 -9.26 18.40 15.39
C ILE A 29 -8.08 17.75 14.67
N THR A 30 -6.88 17.80 15.26
CA THR A 30 -5.67 17.24 14.63
C THR A 30 -5.77 15.73 14.41
N ILE A 31 -6.39 14.98 15.32
CA ILE A 31 -6.52 13.51 15.20
C ILE A 31 -7.38 13.15 13.96
N VAL A 32 -8.52 13.81 13.77
CA VAL A 32 -9.41 13.54 12.63
C VAL A 32 -8.76 13.98 11.31
N ALA A 33 -8.03 15.10 11.30
CA ALA A 33 -7.31 15.54 10.11
C ALA A 33 -6.16 14.58 9.75
N TYR A 34 -5.45 14.07 10.75
CA TYR A 34 -4.29 13.20 10.57
C TYR A 34 -4.66 11.87 9.89
N THR A 35 -5.78 11.24 10.28
CA THR A 35 -6.23 9.98 9.67
C THR A 35 -6.51 10.12 8.17
N GLY A 36 -7.17 11.21 7.75
CA GLY A 36 -7.44 11.47 6.34
C GLY A 36 -6.18 11.74 5.52
N VAL A 37 -5.17 12.41 6.10
CA VAL A 37 -3.87 12.63 5.44
C VAL A 37 -3.11 11.32 5.29
N GLN A 38 -3.09 10.49 6.33
CA GLN A 38 -2.43 9.18 6.30
C GLN A 38 -3.04 8.29 5.21
N GLN A 39 -4.37 8.24 5.10
CA GLN A 39 -5.07 7.48 4.07
C GLN A 39 -4.61 7.85 2.65
N ARG A 40 -4.52 9.15 2.35
CA ARG A 40 -4.09 9.66 1.05
C ARG A 40 -2.61 9.41 0.78
N ALA A 41 -1.78 9.47 1.82
CA ALA A 41 -0.36 9.15 1.72
C ALA A 41 -0.18 7.67 1.34
N ASP A 42 -0.88 6.75 2.01
CA ASP A 42 -0.84 5.32 1.70
C ASP A 42 -1.31 5.04 0.25
N GLU A 43 -2.37 5.70 -0.21
CA GLU A 43 -2.83 5.57 -1.61
C GLU A 43 -1.81 6.09 -2.63
N THR A 44 -1.12 7.19 -2.31
CA THR A 44 -0.07 7.75 -3.16
C THR A 44 1.12 6.78 -3.26
N VAL A 45 1.49 6.15 -2.14
CA VAL A 45 2.54 5.13 -2.09
C VAL A 45 2.17 3.94 -2.98
N VAL A 46 0.95 3.40 -2.85
CA VAL A 46 0.49 2.27 -3.70
C VAL A 46 0.50 2.65 -5.18
N GLN A 47 0.08 3.86 -5.55
CA GLN A 47 0.14 4.33 -6.94
C GLN A 47 1.57 4.42 -7.47
N ASN A 48 2.51 4.90 -6.65
CA ASN A 48 3.92 4.93 -7.01
C ASN A 48 4.48 3.53 -7.20
N ASP A 49 4.16 2.59 -6.29
CA ASP A 49 4.58 1.19 -6.39
C ASP A 49 4.02 0.53 -7.66
N ILE A 50 2.74 0.75 -7.99
CA ILE A 50 2.12 0.28 -9.24
C ILE A 50 2.85 0.84 -10.47
N SER A 51 3.20 2.12 -10.46
CA SER A 51 3.92 2.74 -11.58
C SER A 51 5.34 2.17 -11.75
N GLN A 52 6.01 1.84 -10.65
CA GLN A 52 7.32 1.20 -10.66
C GLN A 52 7.22 -0.25 -11.13
N LEU A 53 6.19 -0.97 -10.69
CA LEU A 53 5.88 -2.33 -11.16
C LEU A 53 5.72 -2.34 -12.67
N ALA A 54 4.87 -1.47 -13.24
CA ALA A 54 4.66 -1.39 -14.68
C ALA A 54 5.99 -1.25 -15.45
N ARG A 55 6.85 -0.33 -15.01
CA ARG A 55 8.18 -0.12 -15.61
C ARG A 55 9.08 -1.34 -15.50
N LYS A 56 9.11 -2.03 -14.36
CA LYS A 56 9.92 -3.24 -14.17
C LYS A 56 9.46 -4.37 -15.10
N MET A 57 8.15 -4.51 -15.30
CA MET A 57 7.60 -5.49 -16.23
C MET A 57 7.94 -5.17 -17.68
N ASP A 58 7.86 -3.89 -18.06
CA ASP A 58 8.24 -3.45 -19.42
C ASP A 58 9.73 -3.69 -19.68
N LEU A 59 10.59 -3.39 -18.70
CA LEU A 59 12.03 -3.67 -18.78
C LEU A 59 12.30 -5.18 -18.92
N TRP A 60 11.64 -6.00 -18.09
CA TRP A 60 11.78 -7.45 -18.18
C TRP A 60 11.42 -7.97 -19.57
N LYS A 61 10.29 -7.50 -20.12
CA LYS A 61 9.83 -7.88 -21.45
C LYS A 61 10.85 -7.58 -22.55
N ILE A 62 11.49 -6.41 -22.48
CA ILE A 62 12.55 -6.01 -23.42
C ILE A 62 13.74 -6.98 -23.36
N ASP A 63 14.14 -7.37 -22.15
CA ASP A 63 15.30 -8.25 -21.94
C ASP A 63 15.00 -9.73 -22.23
N HIS A 64 13.72 -10.12 -22.30
CA HIS A 64 13.29 -11.52 -22.35
C HIS A 64 12.43 -11.84 -23.58
N ASN A 65 12.84 -11.40 -24.77
CA ASN A 65 12.19 -11.77 -26.05
C ASN A 65 10.67 -11.46 -26.09
N ASP A 66 10.28 -10.28 -25.62
CA ASP A 66 8.89 -9.81 -25.64
C ASP A 66 7.90 -10.63 -24.78
N VAL A 67 8.39 -11.43 -23.83
CA VAL A 67 7.55 -12.12 -22.84
C VAL A 67 7.71 -11.58 -21.42
N TYR A 68 6.61 -11.54 -20.70
CA TYR A 68 6.58 -11.25 -19.26
C TYR A 68 7.03 -12.48 -18.44
N PRO A 69 7.42 -12.29 -17.17
CA PRO A 69 7.76 -13.40 -16.28
C PRO A 69 6.64 -14.44 -16.24
N ALA A 70 6.99 -15.72 -16.16
CA ALA A 70 6.00 -16.73 -15.82
C ALA A 70 5.58 -16.55 -14.36
N VAL A 71 4.48 -17.19 -13.98
CA VAL A 71 4.04 -17.29 -12.58
C VAL A 71 4.95 -18.26 -11.81
N ASP A 72 6.20 -17.87 -11.65
CA ASP A 72 7.28 -18.60 -10.95
C ASP A 72 8.01 -17.65 -9.99
N GLY A 73 8.21 -18.10 -8.75
CA GLY A 73 8.80 -17.27 -7.70
C GLY A 73 10.25 -16.84 -8.00
N ASN A 74 11.04 -17.65 -8.70
CA ASN A 74 12.43 -17.32 -9.01
C ASN A 74 12.52 -16.28 -10.14
N GLN A 75 11.67 -16.42 -11.15
CA GLN A 75 11.56 -15.41 -12.21
C GLN A 75 11.06 -14.08 -11.65
N LEU A 76 10.03 -14.09 -10.80
CA LEU A 76 9.52 -12.87 -10.16
C LEU A 76 10.56 -12.21 -9.25
N ALA A 77 11.37 -12.98 -8.53
CA ALA A 77 12.46 -12.43 -7.72
C ALA A 77 13.50 -11.72 -8.61
N SER A 78 13.73 -12.23 -9.82
CA SER A 78 14.68 -11.64 -10.79
C SER A 78 14.20 -10.31 -11.38
N VAL A 79 12.88 -10.05 -11.35
CA VAL A 79 12.30 -8.73 -11.70
C VAL A 79 12.68 -7.67 -10.66
N GLY A 80 12.99 -8.09 -9.42
CA GLY A 80 13.36 -7.20 -8.32
C GLY A 80 12.17 -6.35 -7.87
N ILE A 81 11.00 -6.95 -7.68
CA ILE A 81 9.81 -6.25 -7.22
C ILE A 81 10.01 -5.77 -5.78
N SER A 82 9.76 -4.48 -5.55
CA SER A 82 9.79 -3.88 -4.21
C SER A 82 8.58 -3.00 -4.02
N ILE A 83 7.97 -3.08 -2.84
CA ILE A 83 6.73 -2.37 -2.48
C ILE A 83 6.83 -1.86 -1.04
N SER A 84 6.03 -0.86 -0.70
CA SER A 84 5.93 -0.38 0.67
C SER A 84 4.83 -1.14 1.42
N SER A 85 5.16 -2.30 1.99
CA SER A 85 4.19 -3.25 2.58
C SER A 85 3.18 -2.63 3.57
N ASN A 86 3.56 -1.58 4.30
CA ASN A 86 2.69 -0.86 5.25
C ASN A 86 1.45 -0.19 4.61
N ALA A 87 1.49 0.08 3.31
CA ALA A 87 0.40 0.70 2.55
C ALA A 87 -0.60 -0.33 1.96
N TYR A 88 -0.31 -1.62 2.13
CA TYR A 88 -1.12 -2.73 1.61
C TYR A 88 -1.96 -3.39 2.72
N LEU A 89 -3.05 -4.06 2.33
CA LEU A 89 -3.94 -4.72 3.28
C LEU A 89 -3.26 -5.96 3.90
N GLN A 90 -2.84 -5.88 5.16
CA GLN A 90 -2.30 -7.01 5.90
C GLN A 90 -3.37 -7.56 6.86
N ASP A 91 -4.25 -8.41 6.32
CA ASP A 91 -5.37 -9.04 7.05
C ASP A 91 -5.40 -10.55 6.71
N SER A 92 -6.47 -11.25 7.10
CA SER A 92 -6.76 -12.65 6.81
C SER A 92 -6.84 -13.04 5.32
N ARG A 93 -6.69 -12.10 4.38
CA ARG A 93 -6.74 -12.35 2.93
C ARG A 93 -5.46 -11.92 2.21
N ASN A 94 -5.20 -12.56 1.08
CA ASN A 94 -4.12 -12.17 0.17
C ASN A 94 -4.42 -10.79 -0.46
N ASN A 95 -3.40 -9.96 -0.67
CA ASN A 95 -3.56 -8.55 -1.07
C ASN A 95 -2.83 -8.17 -2.38
N PHE A 96 -1.99 -9.06 -2.89
CA PHE A 96 -1.11 -8.81 -4.02
C PHE A 96 -1.11 -10.10 -4.83
N TYR A 97 -1.55 -10.02 -6.08
CA TYR A 97 -1.71 -11.15 -6.97
C TYR A 97 -0.96 -10.87 -8.25
N TYR A 98 -0.34 -11.91 -8.81
CA TYR A 98 0.28 -11.84 -10.12
C TYR A 98 -0.24 -12.96 -11.01
N CYS A 99 -0.50 -12.64 -12.27
CA CYS A 99 -0.85 -13.60 -13.31
C CYS A 99 -0.27 -13.16 -14.65
N SER A 100 0.09 -14.13 -15.48
CA SER A 100 0.58 -13.92 -16.85
C SER A 100 -0.20 -14.84 -17.80
N SER A 101 -0.44 -14.41 -19.04
CA SER A 101 -1.05 -15.26 -20.06
C SER A 101 -0.15 -16.46 -20.41
N ALA A 102 -0.74 -17.55 -20.91
CA ALA A 102 -0.01 -18.77 -21.25
C ALA A 102 1.06 -18.56 -22.34
N ASP A 103 0.87 -17.56 -23.21
CA ASP A 103 1.83 -17.15 -24.23
C ASP A 103 2.88 -16.14 -23.71
N GLY A 104 2.75 -15.68 -22.46
CA GLY A 104 3.63 -14.69 -21.83
C GLY A 104 3.49 -13.27 -22.38
N THR A 105 2.55 -13.00 -23.29
CA THR A 105 2.44 -11.69 -23.95
C THR A 105 1.66 -10.65 -23.14
N SER A 106 0.94 -11.10 -22.10
CA SER A 106 0.17 -10.25 -21.21
C SER A 106 0.41 -10.58 -19.74
N TYR A 107 0.33 -9.57 -18.88
CA TYR A 107 0.37 -9.74 -17.43
C TYR A 107 -0.70 -8.91 -16.74
N SER A 108 -1.06 -9.34 -15.53
CA SER A 108 -1.86 -8.57 -14.62
C SER A 108 -1.37 -8.68 -13.18
N PHE A 109 -1.42 -7.57 -12.45
CA PHE A 109 -1.36 -7.55 -11.00
C PHE A 109 -2.70 -7.17 -10.41
N GLY A 110 -3.10 -7.88 -9.36
CA GLY A 110 -4.23 -7.51 -8.51
C GLY A 110 -3.69 -7.00 -7.19
N ILE A 111 -4.02 -5.77 -6.82
CA ILE A 111 -3.47 -5.11 -5.64
C ILE A 111 -4.61 -4.60 -4.77
N VAL A 112 -4.51 -4.79 -3.46
CA VAL A 112 -5.44 -4.28 -2.46
C VAL A 112 -4.67 -3.40 -1.46
N SER A 113 -4.99 -2.11 -1.45
CA SER A 113 -4.41 -1.18 -0.48
C SER A 113 -5.00 -1.41 0.91
N LYS A 114 -4.29 -0.88 1.92
CA LYS A 114 -4.72 -0.89 3.32
C LYS A 114 -6.12 -0.32 3.54
N ASN A 115 -6.53 0.62 2.69
CA ASN A 115 -7.84 1.28 2.76
C ASN A 115 -8.95 0.45 2.08
N ASN A 116 -8.69 -0.83 1.80
CA ASN A 116 -9.60 -1.72 1.11
C ASN A 116 -9.97 -1.20 -0.29
N GLN A 117 -9.01 -0.58 -0.98
CA GLN A 117 -9.16 -0.11 -2.36
C GLN A 117 -8.42 -1.06 -3.29
N GLY A 118 -9.13 -1.60 -4.29
CA GLY A 118 -8.58 -2.56 -5.26
C GLY A 118 -8.04 -1.87 -6.51
N TYR A 119 -6.97 -2.43 -7.08
CA TYR A 119 -6.37 -2.02 -8.34
C TYR A 119 -6.07 -3.25 -9.20
N PHE A 120 -6.26 -3.13 -10.51
CA PHE A 120 -5.64 -4.02 -11.49
C PHE A 120 -4.64 -3.24 -12.32
N LEU A 121 -3.41 -3.74 -12.41
CA LEU A 121 -2.43 -3.29 -13.39
C LEU A 121 -2.37 -4.35 -14.48
N THR A 122 -2.85 -4.05 -15.68
CA THR A 122 -2.85 -4.98 -16.82
C THR A 122 -2.08 -4.35 -17.97
N ASN A 123 -0.98 -4.98 -18.39
CA ASN A 123 -0.15 -4.50 -19.50
C ASN A 123 0.18 -2.99 -19.43
N GLY A 124 0.59 -2.52 -18.24
CA GLY A 124 0.92 -1.10 -18.00
C GLY A 124 -0.26 -0.17 -17.74
N THR A 125 -1.50 -0.63 -17.91
CA THR A 125 -2.71 0.17 -17.65
C THR A 125 -3.28 -0.14 -16.28
N VAL A 126 -3.60 0.90 -15.51
CA VAL A 126 -4.18 0.77 -14.16
C VAL A 126 -5.69 0.98 -14.22
N SER A 127 -6.46 0.07 -13.64
CA SER A 127 -7.89 0.23 -13.37
C SER A 127 -8.17 0.11 -11.88
N GLN A 128 -8.99 1.02 -11.36
CA GLN A 128 -9.40 1.00 -9.96
C GLN A 128 -10.71 0.23 -9.82
N GLN A 129 -10.85 -0.57 -8.76
CA GLN A 129 -12.07 -1.29 -8.42
C GLN A 129 -12.74 -0.69 -7.20
N SER A 130 -14.07 -0.56 -7.23
CA SER A 130 -14.78 -0.11 -6.04
C SER A 130 -14.70 -1.19 -4.95
N GLY A 131 -14.03 -0.87 -3.84
CA GLY A 131 -13.76 -1.80 -2.75
C GLY A 131 -12.68 -2.84 -3.07
N GLY A 132 -12.19 -3.53 -2.04
CA GLY A 132 -11.09 -4.52 -2.10
C GLY A 132 -11.49 -5.85 -2.74
N SER A 133 -12.36 -5.81 -3.74
CA SER A 133 -12.86 -6.97 -4.50
C SER A 133 -11.87 -7.46 -5.56
N THR A 134 -10.57 -7.37 -5.25
CA THR A 134 -9.49 -7.86 -6.09
C THR A 134 -9.00 -9.18 -5.53
N TYR A 135 -9.25 -10.26 -6.27
CA TYR A 135 -8.74 -11.59 -5.93
C TYR A 135 -8.01 -12.20 -7.12
N GLN A 136 -7.36 -13.33 -6.88
CA GLN A 136 -6.60 -14.05 -7.90
C GLN A 136 -7.44 -14.37 -9.15
N THR A 137 -8.69 -14.80 -8.97
CA THR A 137 -9.60 -15.10 -10.09
C THR A 137 -9.81 -13.91 -11.02
N GLN A 138 -10.13 -12.73 -10.47
CA GLN A 138 -10.32 -11.52 -11.27
C GLN A 138 -9.02 -11.04 -11.91
N THR A 139 -7.90 -11.23 -11.21
CA THR A 139 -6.56 -10.87 -11.70
C THR A 139 -6.22 -11.71 -12.93
N CYS A 140 -6.28 -13.04 -12.84
CA CYS A 140 -6.02 -13.92 -13.97
C CYS A 140 -7.03 -13.75 -15.12
N ALA A 141 -8.29 -13.44 -14.80
CA ALA A 141 -9.28 -13.12 -15.82
C ALA A 141 -8.92 -11.88 -16.66
N GLN A 142 -8.10 -10.94 -16.15
CA GLN A 142 -7.61 -9.79 -16.93
C GLN A 142 -6.72 -10.21 -18.12
N VAL A 143 -6.09 -11.39 -18.04
CA VAL A 143 -5.19 -11.94 -19.07
C VAL A 143 -5.75 -13.20 -19.74
N GLY A 144 -7.02 -13.53 -19.49
CA GLY A 144 -7.69 -14.70 -20.08
C GLY A 144 -7.32 -16.05 -19.44
N GLU A 145 -6.67 -16.05 -18.28
CA GLU A 145 -6.22 -17.26 -17.59
C GLU A 145 -7.17 -17.72 -16.48
N PRO A 146 -7.22 -19.04 -16.19
CA PRO A 146 -7.99 -19.55 -15.06
C PRO A 146 -7.39 -19.12 -13.72
N SER A 147 -8.21 -19.11 -12.67
CA SER A 147 -7.83 -18.62 -11.34
C SER A 147 -6.70 -19.39 -10.66
N THR A 148 -6.38 -20.60 -11.11
CA THR A 148 -5.34 -21.46 -10.54
C THR A 148 -3.93 -21.12 -11.01
N THR A 149 -3.78 -20.30 -12.06
CA THR A 149 -2.49 -20.03 -12.69
C THR A 149 -1.72 -18.92 -11.99
N GLY A 150 -2.37 -18.11 -11.15
CA GLY A 150 -1.75 -16.97 -10.47
C GLY A 150 -0.98 -17.32 -9.19
N THR A 151 -0.19 -16.36 -8.71
CA THR A 151 0.50 -16.41 -7.41
C THR A 151 0.13 -15.21 -6.55
N SER A 152 0.34 -15.31 -5.24
CA SER A 152 0.07 -14.24 -4.28
C SER A 152 1.37 -13.76 -3.64
N GLY A 153 1.49 -12.44 -3.51
CA GLY A 153 2.59 -11.75 -2.84
C GLY A 153 2.45 -11.75 -1.32
N TYR A 154 1.30 -11.38 -0.79
CA TYR A 154 0.99 -11.55 0.63
C TYR A 154 0.02 -12.71 0.81
N VAL A 155 0.28 -13.56 1.81
CA VAL A 155 -0.62 -14.67 2.16
C VAL A 155 -1.33 -14.36 3.47
N GLY A 156 -2.64 -14.12 3.36
CA GLY A 156 -3.50 -13.91 4.52
C GLY A 156 -3.66 -15.19 5.32
N GLY A 157 -3.44 -15.11 6.63
CA GLY A 157 -3.48 -16.25 7.55
C GLY A 157 -2.11 -16.76 8.01
N SER A 158 -1.05 -16.52 7.24
CA SER A 158 0.34 -16.70 7.70
C SER A 158 1.07 -15.38 7.95
N ASP A 159 0.45 -14.24 7.59
CA ASP A 159 0.99 -12.88 7.69
C ASP A 159 2.42 -12.76 7.11
N THR A 160 2.63 -13.42 5.98
CA THR A 160 3.93 -13.54 5.33
C THR A 160 3.88 -12.99 3.91
N TRP A 161 4.89 -12.21 3.58
CA TRP A 161 5.19 -11.84 2.20
C TRP A 161 6.01 -12.93 1.50
N ALA A 162 5.76 -13.09 0.21
CA ALA A 162 6.48 -14.01 -0.64
C ALA A 162 7.91 -13.52 -0.84
N SER A 163 8.85 -14.46 -0.92
CA SER A 163 10.29 -14.17 -0.99
C SER A 163 10.73 -13.39 -2.25
N TRP A 164 9.85 -13.24 -3.24
CA TRP A 164 10.10 -12.49 -4.47
C TRP A 164 9.68 -11.02 -4.39
N ILE A 165 9.18 -10.57 -3.22
CA ILE A 165 8.83 -9.18 -2.94
C ILE A 165 9.75 -8.65 -1.85
N ASP A 166 10.45 -7.56 -2.14
CA ASP A 166 11.18 -6.77 -1.15
C ASP A 166 10.24 -5.71 -0.53
N THR A 167 9.88 -5.92 0.74
CA THR A 167 8.84 -5.15 1.47
C THR A 167 9.32 -4.14 2.49
#